data_AF-A0A4Q5YAP9-F1
#
_entry.id   AF-A0A4Q5YAP9-F1
#
_cell.length_a   1.000
_cell.length_b   1.000
_cell.length_c   1.000
_cell.angle_alpha   90.00
_cell.angle_beta   90.00
_cell.angle_gamma   90.00
#
_symmetry.space_group_name_H-M   'P 1'
#
loop_
_entity.id
_entity.type
_entity.pdbx_description
1 polymer ?
#
loop_
_entity_poly.entity_id
_entity_poly.type
_entity_poly.pdbx_seq_one_letter_code
_entity_poly.pdbx_strand_id
1 'polypeptide(L)' 'AVADLAGHVVYSTSLPAGVQEWHVVLPALNNGMYIATITHGDDQPIYSKIIIAR' A
#
# COMPACT_ATOMS: atom_id res chain seq x y z
N ALA A 1 3.08 1.60 1.98
CA ALA A 1 2.02 2.62 2.07
C ALA A 1 1.02 2.44 0.94
N VAL A 2 -0.22 2.92 1.10
CA VAL A 2 -1.26 2.99 0.06
C VAL A 2 -1.70 4.45 -0.04
N ALA A 3 -1.75 4.98 -1.25
CA ALA A 3 -2.13 6.37 -1.53
C ALA A 3 -3.22 6.46 -2.61
N ASP A 4 -4.02 7.52 -2.57
CA ASP A 4 -4.93 7.90 -3.65
C ASP A 4 -4.17 8.48 -4.86
N LEU A 5 -4.89 8.78 -5.96
CA LEU A 5 -4.28 9.38 -7.16
C LEU A 5 -3.82 10.85 -6.97
N ALA A 6 -4.26 11.52 -5.91
CA ALA A 6 -3.75 12.84 -5.54
C ALA A 6 -2.46 12.75 -4.71
N GLY A 7 -2.03 11.55 -4.33
CA GLY A 7 -0.83 11.29 -3.54
C GLY A 7 -1.07 11.30 -2.03
N HIS A 8 -2.30 11.39 -1.56
CA HIS A 8 -2.59 11.32 -0.12
C HIS A 8 -2.46 9.88 0.37
N VAL A 9 -1.61 9.66 1.37
CA VAL A 9 -1.44 8.35 2.00
C VAL A 9 -2.67 8.04 2.87
N VAL A 10 -3.42 7.01 2.50
CA VAL A 10 -4.62 6.56 3.21
C VAL A 10 -4.34 5.41 4.18
N TYR A 11 -3.23 4.69 3.99
CA TYR A 11 -2.79 3.63 4.89
C TYR A 11 -1.26 3.47 4.81
N SER A 12 -0.62 3.21 5.95
CA SER A 12 0.80 2.86 5.99
C SER A 12 1.11 1.93 7.16
N THR A 13 2.02 0.99 6.94
CA THR A 13 2.54 0.09 7.96
C THR A 13 3.97 -0.30 7.59
N SER A 14 4.73 -0.73 8.58
CA SER A 14 6.05 -1.33 8.41
C SER A 14 5.96 -2.84 8.58
N LEU A 15 6.72 -3.58 7.78
CA LEU A 15 6.87 -5.03 7.95
C LEU A 15 7.88 -5.30 9.07
N PRO A 16 7.59 -6.20 10.02
CA PRO A 16 8.60 -6.68 10.95
C PRO A 16 9.70 -7.45 10.20
N ALA A 17 10.94 -7.34 10.69
CA ALA A 17 12.07 -8.09 10.12
C ALA A 17 11.86 -9.61 10.24
N GLY A 18 12.31 -10.36 9.24
CA GLY A 18 12.24 -11.83 9.24
C GLY A 18 10.88 -12.41 8.83
N VAL A 19 9.92 -11.59 8.45
CA VAL A 19 8.61 -12.04 7.95
C VAL A 19 8.68 -12.26 6.43
N GLN A 20 8.34 -13.46 5.98
CA GLN A 20 8.28 -13.80 4.54
C GLN A 20 6.94 -13.45 3.89
N GLU A 21 5.85 -13.50 4.66
CA GLU A 21 4.51 -13.22 4.19
C GLU A 21 3.74 -12.40 5.23
N TRP A 22 3.08 -11.34 4.79
CA TRP A 22 2.33 -10.44 5.65
C TRP A 22 1.06 -9.98 4.96
N HIS A 23 -0.07 -10.22 5.61
CA HIS A 23 -1.38 -9.83 5.12
C HIS A 23 -1.80 -8.54 5.81
N VAL A 24 -2.20 -7.54 5.03
CA VAL A 24 -2.78 -6.28 5.54
C VAL A 24 -4.23 -6.18 5.14
N VAL A 25 -5.08 -5.88 6.13
CA VAL A 25 -6.47 -5.49 5.87
C VAL A 25 -6.48 -3.99 5.69
N LEU A 26 -6.83 -3.54 4.48
CA LEU A 26 -7.00 -2.11 4.22
C LEU A 26 -8.27 -1.61 4.94
N PRO A 27 -8.28 -0.37 5.44
CA PRO A 27 -9.50 0.24 5.95
C PRO A 27 -10.58 0.29 4.84
N ALA A 28 -11.82 0.57 5.22
CA ALA A 28 -12.88 0.78 4.24
C ALA A 28 -12.54 1.98 3.35
N LEU A 29 -11.97 1.70 2.18
CA LEU A 29 -11.64 2.70 1.16
C LEU A 29 -12.85 2.98 0.28
N ASN A 30 -12.92 4.21 -0.24
CA ASN A 30 -13.90 4.58 -1.25
C ASN A 30 -13.60 3.87 -2.57
N ASN A 31 -14.61 3.72 -3.41
CA ASN A 31 -14.40 3.19 -4.77
C ASN A 31 -13.42 4.09 -5.51
N GLY A 32 -12.45 3.49 -6.20
CA GLY A 32 -11.41 4.25 -6.87
C GLY A 32 -10.14 3.46 -7.12
N MET A 33 -9.14 4.20 -7.58
CA MET A 33 -7.81 3.70 -7.90
C MET A 33 -6.83 4.19 -6.84
N TYR A 34 -6.00 3.27 -6.38
CA TYR A 34 -4.98 3.53 -5.36
C TYR A 34 -3.65 2.95 -5.81
N ILE A 35 -2.58 3.51 -5.28
CA ILE A 35 -1.21 3.07 -5.52
C ILE A 35 -0.68 2.53 -4.19
N ALA A 36 -0.33 1.25 -4.19
CA ALA A 36 0.45 0.65 -3.11
C ALA A 36 1.94 0.78 -3.44
N THR A 37 2.70 1.19 -2.45
CA THR A 37 4.16 1.28 -2.51
C THR A 37 4.77 0.45 -1.39
N ILE A 38 5.68 -0.45 -1.76
CA ILE A 38 6.49 -1.24 -0.84
C ILE A 38 7.92 -0.76 -0.97
N THR A 39 8.52 -0.35 0.15
CA THR A 39 9.91 0.11 0.21
C THR A 39 10.64 -0.75 1.22
N HIS A 40 11.82 -1.23 0.85
CA HIS A 40 12.69 -2.02 1.72
C HIS A 40 14.01 -1.24 1.91
N GLY A 41 14.18 -0.60 3.07
CA GLY A 41 15.35 0.26 3.31
C GLY A 41 15.50 1.39 2.28
N ASP A 42 16.69 1.54 1.70
CA ASP A 42 17.01 2.51 0.66
C ASP A 42 16.75 1.99 -0.77
N ASP A 43 16.13 0.81 -0.91
CA ASP A 43 15.84 0.22 -2.21
C ASP A 43 14.79 1.03 -2.97
N GLN A 44 14.78 0.88 -4.31
CA GLN A 44 13.74 1.50 -5.13
C GLN A 44 12.35 1.00 -4.70
N PRO A 45 11.38 1.91 -4.54
CA PRO A 45 10.02 1.53 -4.21
C PRO A 45 9.39 0.66 -5.32
N ILE A 46 8.74 -0.43 -4.92
CA ILE A 46 7.91 -1.24 -5.80
C ILE A 46 6.50 -0.67 -5.77
N TYR A 47 5.94 -0.38 -6.95
CA TYR A 47 4.59 0.14 -7.11
C TYR A 47 3.64 -0.96 -7.58
N SER A 48 2.47 -1.03 -6.93
CA SER A 48 1.36 -1.88 -7.35
C SER A 48 0.07 -1.05 -7.41
N LYS A 49 -0.77 -1.33 -8.41
CA LYS A 49 -2.06 -0.66 -8.57
C LYS A 49 -3.16 -1.47 -7.91
N ILE A 50 -3.95 -0.81 -7.06
CA ILE A 50 -5.14 -1.38 -6.43
C ILE A 50 -6.37 -0.70 -7.05
N ILE A 51 -7.33 -1.50 -7.53
CA ILE A 51 -8.63 -1.02 -8.00
C ILE A 51 -9.70 -1.55 -7.06
N ILE A 52 -10.47 -0.65 -6.46
CA ILE A 52 -11.63 -1.00 -5.64
C ILE A 52 -12.87 -0.60 -6.42
N ALA A 53 -13.59 -1.60 -6.92
CA ALA A 53 -14.90 -1.46 -7.53
C ALA A 53 -15.88 -2.30 -6.70
N ARG A 54 -16.93 -1.66 -6.16
CA ARG A 54 -18.07 -2.33 -5.52
C ARG A 54 -19.21 -2.47 -6.52
#